data_AF-A0A9X2XXM8-F1
#
_entry.id   AF-A0A9X2XXM8-F1
#
_cell.length_a   1.000
_cell.length_b   1.000
_cell.length_c   1.000
_cell.angle_alpha   90.00
_cell.angle_beta   90.00
_cell.angle_gamma   90.00
#
_symmetry.space_group_name_H-M   'P 1'
#
loop_
_entity.id
_entity.type
_entity.pdbx_description
1 polymer ?
#
loop_
_entity_poly.entity_id
_entity_poly.type
_entity_poly.pdbx_seq_one_letter_code
_entity_poly.pdbx_strand_id
1 'polypeptide(L)'
;MLVIAHHFIQNPEEFWKLAQQTTPSLPQNLKLHSVFPSEDLKTGTCVWESKSVGEVQEFLDKTLGHVSKNVCYEVKEEMAIGLPQKTMEKAVSE
;
A
#
# COMPACT_ATOMS: atom_id res chain seq x y z
N MET A 1 -11.47 3.65 -1.11
CA MET A 1 -11.40 2.92 0.17
C MET A 1 -9.99 3.03 0.72
N LEU A 2 -9.81 2.88 2.02
CA LEU A 2 -8.47 2.68 2.59
C LEU A 2 -8.10 1.20 2.58
N VAL A 3 -6.85 0.91 2.22
CA VAL A 3 -6.31 -0.45 2.10
C VAL A 3 -5.03 -0.53 2.93
N ILE A 4 -4.91 -1.55 3.77
CA ILE A 4 -3.63 -1.90 4.38
C ILE A 4 -2.88 -2.83 3.45
N ALA A 5 -1.60 -2.56 3.24
CA ALA A 5 -0.66 -3.53 2.69
C ALA A 5 0.35 -3.94 3.76
N HIS A 6 0.45 -5.24 4.01
CA HIS A 6 1.53 -5.85 4.79
C HIS A 6 2.56 -6.46 3.85
N HIS A 7 3.81 -6.05 4.02
CA HIS A 7 4.95 -6.53 3.25
C HIS A 7 5.79 -7.45 4.14
N PHE A 8 6.00 -8.69 3.71
CA PHE A 8 6.97 -9.61 4.30
C PHE A 8 8.18 -9.65 3.37
N ILE A 9 9.25 -8.97 3.74
CA ILE A 9 10.34 -8.57 2.85
C ILE A 9 11.50 -9.56 2.97
N GLN A 10 11.87 -10.19 1.86
CA GLN A 10 13.01 -11.12 1.79
C GLN A 10 14.33 -10.40 1.52
N ASN A 11 14.31 -9.33 0.72
CA ASN A 11 15.48 -8.50 0.43
C ASN A 11 15.22 -7.03 0.82
N PRO A 12 15.54 -6.61 2.07
CA PRO A 12 15.25 -5.27 2.56
C PRO A 12 15.89 -4.15 1.71
N GLU A 13 17.17 -4.28 1.35
CA GLU A 13 17.88 -3.24 0.61
C GLU A 13 17.21 -2.97 -0.74
N GLU A 14 16.93 -4.03 -1.50
CA GLU A 14 16.30 -3.91 -2.81
C GLU A 14 14.85 -3.43 -2.71
N PHE A 15 14.07 -3.96 -1.76
CA PHE A 15 12.68 -3.55 -1.56
C PHE A 15 12.57 -2.06 -1.28
N TRP A 16 13.33 -1.53 -0.33
CA TRP A 16 13.23 -0.12 0.06
C TRP A 16 13.78 0.81 -1.02
N LYS A 17 14.78 0.37 -1.79
CA LYS A 17 15.23 1.08 -2.99
C LYS A 17 14.13 1.19 -4.04
N LEU A 18 13.46 0.08 -4.37
CA LEU A 18 12.36 0.06 -5.34
C LEU A 18 11.17 0.90 -4.86
N ALA A 19 10.83 0.81 -3.57
CA ALA A 19 9.76 1.62 -2.97
C ALA A 19 10.04 3.13 -3.12
N GLN A 20 11.27 3.58 -2.84
CA GLN A 20 11.67 4.98 -3.02
C GLN A 20 11.63 5.43 -4.48
N GLN A 21 11.99 4.54 -5.41
CA GLN A 21 11.96 4.84 -6.85
C GLN A 21 10.54 4.92 -7.42
N THR A 22 9.62 4.11 -6.89
CA THR A 22 8.27 3.96 -7.47
C THR A 22 7.26 4.94 -6.87
N THR A 23 7.39 5.27 -5.58
CA THR A 23 6.45 6.14 -4.85
C THR A 23 6.25 7.54 -5.47
N PRO A 24 7.26 8.21 -6.05
CA PRO A 24 7.07 9.51 -6.71
C PRO A 24 6.19 9.45 -7.97
N SER A 25 6.01 8.27 -8.57
CA SER A 25 5.32 8.08 -9.86
C SER A 25 4.22 7.02 -9.76
N LEU A 26 3.39 7.10 -8.72
CA LEU A 26 2.28 6.17 -8.54
C LEU A 26 1.19 6.38 -9.61
N PRO A 27 0.53 5.29 -10.07
CA PRO A 27 -0.67 5.39 -10.89
C PRO A 27 -1.74 6.28 -10.25
N GLN A 28 -2.49 7.04 -11.05
CA GLN A 28 -3.51 7.98 -10.55
C GLN A 28 -4.61 7.34 -9.70
N ASN A 29 -4.84 6.03 -9.88
CA ASN A 29 -5.81 5.26 -9.11
C ASN A 29 -5.28 4.74 -7.77
N LEU A 30 -4.03 5.07 -7.41
CA LEU A 30 -3.36 4.67 -6.18
C LEU A 30 -2.79 5.89 -5.46
N LYS A 31 -3.06 5.99 -4.16
CA LYS A 31 -2.43 6.99 -3.30
C LYS A 31 -1.84 6.33 -2.06
N LEU A 32 -0.56 6.57 -1.80
CA LEU A 32 0.11 6.13 -0.58
C LEU A 32 -0.01 7.23 0.49
N HIS A 33 -0.61 6.90 1.64
CA HIS A 33 -0.80 7.83 2.75
C HIS A 33 0.31 7.73 3.80
N SER A 34 0.75 6.51 4.10
CA SER A 34 1.73 6.28 5.16
C SER A 34 2.50 4.99 4.93
N VAL A 35 3.73 4.97 5.41
CA VAL A 35 4.66 3.84 5.35
C VAL A 35 5.27 3.66 6.74
N PHE A 36 5.11 2.45 7.30
CA PHE A 36 5.61 2.09 8.63
C PHE A 36 6.55 0.89 8.49
N PRO A 37 7.86 1.12 8.26
CA PRO A 37 8.85 0.04 8.27
C PRO A 37 9.05 -0.51 9.70
N SER A 38 9.32 -1.81 9.82
CA SER A 38 9.86 -2.37 11.07
C SER A 38 11.31 -1.92 11.28
N GLU A 39 11.80 -1.97 12.52
CA GLU A 39 13.18 -1.59 12.84
C GLU A 39 14.24 -2.40 12.07
N ASP A 40 13.95 -3.68 11.81
CA ASP A 40 14.82 -4.58 11.06
C ASP A 40 14.60 -4.54 9.54
N LEU A 41 13.68 -3.68 9.07
CA LEU A 41 13.33 -3.47 7.67
C LEU A 41 12.79 -4.71 6.93
N LYS A 42 12.47 -5.79 7.63
CA LYS A 42 11.92 -7.02 7.05
C LYS A 42 10.41 -7.05 6.98
N THR A 43 9.75 -6.11 7.63
CA THR A 43 8.30 -5.91 7.53
C THR A 43 8.01 -4.46 7.21
N GLY A 44 6.94 -4.22 6.46
CA GLY A 44 6.40 -2.88 6.25
C GLY A 44 4.89 -2.92 6.28
N THR A 45 4.29 -1.91 6.90
CA THR A 45 2.84 -1.69 6.84
C THR A 45 2.58 -0.36 6.15
N CYS A 46 1.78 -0.38 5.08
CA CYS A 46 1.43 0.81 4.32
C CYS A 46 -0.07 1.05 4.36
N VAL A 47 -0.47 2.32 4.42
CA VAL A 47 -1.86 2.75 4.24
C VAL A 47 -2.01 3.33 2.84
N TRP A 48 -2.86 2.70 2.05
CA TRP A 48 -3.17 3.08 0.67
C TRP A 48 -4.62 3.59 0.56
N GLU A 49 -4.87 4.39 -0.45
CA GLU A 49 -6.20 4.74 -0.93
C GLU A 49 -6.33 4.33 -2.40
N SER A 50 -7.40 3.61 -2.72
CA SER A 50 -7.68 3.07 -4.06
C SER A 50 -9.18 2.77 -4.24
N LYS A 51 -9.61 2.43 -5.46
CA LYS A 51 -10.97 1.96 -5.76
C LYS A 51 -11.19 0.48 -5.43
N SER A 52 -10.13 -0.32 -5.26
CA SER A 52 -10.23 -1.72 -4.82
C SER A 52 -8.99 -2.21 -4.10
N VAL A 53 -9.12 -3.25 -3.27
CA VAL A 53 -7.97 -3.96 -2.69
C VAL A 53 -7.12 -4.60 -3.79
N GLY A 54 -7.75 -5.10 -4.86
CA GLY A 54 -7.08 -5.75 -5.99
C GLY A 54 -6.11 -4.83 -6.71
N GLU A 55 -6.48 -3.57 -6.96
CA GLU A 55 -5.59 -2.57 -7.58
C GLU A 55 -4.29 -2.37 -6.79
N VAL A 56 -4.36 -2.36 -5.46
CA VAL A 56 -3.19 -2.24 -4.58
C VAL A 56 -2.37 -3.54 -4.61
N GLN A 57 -3.03 -4.69 -4.48
CA GLN A 57 -2.36 -6.00 -4.48
C GLN A 57 -1.61 -6.26 -5.78
N GLU A 58 -2.26 -6.07 -6.93
CA GLU A 58 -1.66 -6.29 -8.26
C GLU A 58 -0.47 -5.36 -8.50
N PHE A 59 -0.59 -4.08 -8.12
CA PHE A 59 0.50 -3.13 -8.25
C PHE A 59 1.71 -3.54 -7.41
N LEU A 60 1.49 -3.93 -6.15
CA LEU A 60 2.56 -4.33 -5.24
C LEU A 60 3.21 -5.64 -5.68
N ASP A 61 2.43 -6.64 -6.10
CA ASP A 61 2.97 -7.92 -6.55
C ASP A 61 3.76 -7.78 -7.86
N LYS A 62 3.30 -6.92 -8.77
CA LYS A 62 4.06 -6.60 -9.99
C LYS A 62 5.37 -5.87 -9.72
N THR A 63 5.38 -4.96 -8.74
CA THR A 63 6.52 -4.06 -8.48
C THR A 63 7.53 -4.67 -7.53
N LEU A 64 7.06 -5.40 -6.52
CA LEU A 64 7.84 -5.84 -5.36
C LEU A 64 7.73 -7.36 -5.11
N GLY A 65 6.89 -8.09 -5.86
CA GLY A 65 6.63 -9.51 -5.62
C GLY A 65 7.85 -10.43 -5.74
N HIS A 66 8.94 -9.98 -6.37
CA HIS A 66 10.20 -10.73 -6.42
C HIS A 66 11.08 -10.54 -5.17
N VAL A 67 10.78 -9.54 -4.32
CA VAL A 67 11.54 -9.22 -3.08
C VAL A 67 10.69 -9.19 -1.82
N SER A 68 9.37 -9.26 -1.94
CA SER A 68 8.42 -9.35 -0.83
C SER A 68 7.22 -10.23 -1.17
N LYS A 69 6.62 -10.80 -0.12
CA LYS A 69 5.23 -11.28 -0.17
C LYS A 69 4.32 -10.18 0.38
N ASN A 70 3.32 -9.78 -0.39
CA ASN A 70 2.41 -8.70 -0.02
C ASN A 70 1.01 -9.24 0.29
N VAL A 71 0.36 -8.68 1.30
CA VAL A 71 -1.03 -9.00 1.65
C VAL A 71 -1.80 -7.70 1.81
N CYS A 72 -2.83 -7.51 1.00
CA CYS A 72 -3.67 -6.33 1.02
C CYS A 72 -5.08 -6.65 1.54
N TYR A 73 -5.66 -5.72 2.31
CA TYR A 73 -7.06 -5.82 2.75
C TYR A 73 -7.69 -4.44 2.97
N GLU A 74 -9.00 -4.37 2.76
CA GLU A 74 -9.77 -3.15 3.01
C GLU A 74 -9.86 -2.86 4.52
N VAL A 75 -9.68 -1.59 4.88
CA VAL A 75 -9.87 -1.12 6.25
C VAL A 75 -11.36 -0.99 6.52
N LYS A 76 -11.82 -1.58 7.65
CA LYS A 76 -13.15 -1.30 8.20
C LYS A 76 -13.14 0.09 8.85
N GLU A 77 -13.37 1.11 8.04
CA GLU A 77 -13.19 2.53 8.41
C GLU A 77 -14.02 2.94 9.64
N GLU A 78 -15.20 2.36 9.87
CA GLU A 78 -16.10 2.71 10.99
C GLU A 78 -15.53 2.32 12.37
N MET A 79 -14.59 1.36 12.39
CA MET A 79 -13.96 0.87 13.61
C MET A 79 -12.53 1.37 13.77
N ALA A 80 -11.99 2.05 12.75
CA ALA A 80 -10.61 2.45 12.70
C ALA A 80 -10.39 3.81 13.40
N ILE A 81 -9.24 3.96 14.04
CA ILE A 81 -8.85 5.18 14.74
C ILE A 81 -7.58 5.71 14.06
N GLY A 82 -7.51 7.02 13.82
CA GLY A 82 -6.34 7.66 13.21
C GLY A 82 -6.26 7.53 11.69
N LEU A 83 -7.41 7.43 11.00
CA LEU A 83 -7.45 7.36 9.54
C LEU A 83 -6.90 8.64 8.90
N PRO A 84 -6.16 8.53 7.78
CA PRO A 84 -5.76 9.69 6.99
C PRO A 84 -6.97 10.33 6.30
N GLN A 85 -6.81 11.60 5.90
CA GLN A 85 -7.82 12.27 5.08
C GLN A 85 -7.79 11.72 3.65
N LYS A 86 -8.87 11.05 3.26
CA LYS A 86 -9.09 10.60 1.88
C LYS A 86 -9.23 11.80 0.95
N THR A 87 -8.65 11.70 -0.24
CA THR A 87 -8.76 12.74 -1.28
C THR A 87 -9.26 12.22 -2.62
N MET A 88 -9.43 10.91 -2.77
CA MET A 88 -10.04 10.31 -3.95
C MET A 88 -11.54 10.22 -3.72
N GLU A 89 -12.32 10.78 -4.65
CA GLU A 89 -13.76 10.60 -4.65
C GLU A 89 -14.09 9.10 -4.79
N LYS A 90 -15.07 8.62 -4.01
CA LYS A 90 -15.65 7.31 -4.27
C LYS A 90 -16.16 7.33 -5.71
N ALA A 91 -15.79 6.32 -6.50
CA ALA A 91 -16.49 6.09 -7.75
C ALA A 91 -17.98 5.94 -7.41
N VAL A 92 -18.80 6.85 -7.91
CA VAL A 92 -20.25 6.73 -7.82
C VAL A 92 -20.61 5.53 -8.68
N SER A 93 -21.02 4.43 -8.04
CA SER A 93 -21.70 3.35 -8.74
C SER A 93 -23.06 3.88 -9.20
N GLU A 94 -23.23 4.01 -10.52
CA GLU A 94 -24.54 4.18 -11.17
C GLU A 94 -25.41 2.92 -10.98
#